data_AF-A0A381IBK0-F1
#
_entry.id   AF-A0A381IBK0-F1
#
_cell.length_a   1.000
_cell.length_b   1.000
_cell.length_c   1.000
_cell.angle_alpha   90.00
_cell.angle_beta   90.00
_cell.angle_gamma   90.00
#
_symmetry.space_group_name_H-M   'P 1'
#
loop_
_entity.id
_entity.type
_entity.pdbx_description
1 polymer ?
#
loop_
_entity_poly.entity_id
_entity_poly.type
_entity_poly.pdbx_seq_one_letter_code
_entity_poly.pdbx_strand_id
1 'polypeptide(L)'
;MLLDILLIVSSLMFNYYALKYGDYVLAGFGISQKLVQIVDLIGMGLYMGVIPLIAVAYGARNELRMKEIIKKTALYLALVITCLFAILFTCRNFIVHCFSNDSDVIRIGAYILTVQLCSSFFAAGAGLLTGIFQSKGEGTPAVVMSVMRGLMLIPAIIFGNYLFKMNGVIFSLLVAEAISCITGIVLYKLKK
;
A
#
# COMPACT_ATOMS: atom_id res chain seq x y z
N MET A 1 -16.86 -0.32 8.06
CA MET A 1 -18.01 0.54 7.67
C MET A 1 -17.63 2.02 7.58
N LEU A 2 -17.20 2.68 8.66
CA LEU A 2 -16.82 4.11 8.62
C LEU A 2 -15.52 4.36 7.83
N LEU A 3 -14.54 3.44 7.94
CA LEU A 3 -13.31 3.42 7.13
C LEU A 3 -13.58 3.20 5.63
N ASP A 4 -14.51 2.31 5.29
CA ASP A 4 -14.85 2.01 3.89
C ASP A 4 -15.54 3.20 3.22
N ILE A 5 -16.42 3.89 3.95
CA ILE A 5 -17.08 5.11 3.47
C ILE A 5 -16.05 6.22 3.21
N LEU A 6 -15.06 6.39 4.10
CA LEU A 6 -13.96 7.35 3.91
C LEU A 6 -13.11 7.04 2.68
N LEU A 7 -12.83 5.77 2.42
CA LEU A 7 -12.08 5.33 1.23
C LEU A 7 -12.86 5.59 -0.06
N ILE A 8 -14.17 5.35 -0.06
CA ILE A 8 -15.04 5.62 -1.22
C ILE A 8 -15.09 7.12 -1.52
N VAL A 9 -15.27 7.96 -0.50
CA VAL A 9 -15.29 9.42 -0.64
C VAL A 9 -13.93 9.96 -1.10
N SER A 10 -12.83 9.42 -0.58
CA SER A 10 -11.47 9.80 -1.00
C SER A 10 -11.20 9.43 -2.46
N SER A 11 -11.67 8.26 -2.89
CA SER A 11 -11.57 7.80 -4.28
C SER A 11 -12.39 8.66 -5.26
N LEU A 12 -13.58 9.10 -4.84
CA LEU A 12 -14.42 10.03 -5.62
C LEU A 12 -13.78 11.41 -5.75
N MET A 13 -13.23 11.96 -4.65
CA MET A 13 -12.50 13.23 -4.68
C MET A 13 -11.27 13.14 -5.59
N PHE A 14 -10.53 12.02 -5.55
CA PHE A 14 -9.38 11.80 -6.40
C PHE A 14 -9.76 11.76 -7.88
N ASN A 15 -10.82 11.03 -8.24
CA ASN A 15 -11.36 11.01 -9.60
C ASN A 15 -11.75 12.41 -10.09
N TYR A 16 -12.38 13.22 -9.23
CA TYR A 16 -12.77 14.59 -9.56
C TYR A 16 -11.57 15.50 -9.86
N TYR A 17 -10.48 15.39 -9.07
CA TYR A 17 -9.26 16.16 -9.34
C TYR A 17 -8.50 15.65 -10.56
N ALA A 18 -8.47 14.34 -10.80
CA ALA A 18 -7.81 13.74 -11.96
C ALA A 18 -8.47 14.12 -13.29
N LEU A 19 -9.80 14.26 -13.34
CA LEU A 19 -10.54 14.86 -14.48
C LEU A 19 -10.06 16.29 -14.81
N LYS A 20 -9.58 17.04 -13.82
CA LYS A 20 -9.14 18.44 -13.99
C LYS A 20 -7.74 18.56 -14.60
N TYR A 21 -6.95 17.48 -14.63
CA TYR A 21 -5.58 17.44 -15.14
C TYR A 21 -5.45 16.83 -16.56
N GLY A 22 -6.56 16.37 -17.14
CA GLY A 22 -6.63 15.84 -18.52
C GLY A 22 -6.97 14.35 -18.56
N ASP A 23 -7.80 13.96 -19.53
CA ASP A 23 -8.31 12.57 -19.67
C ASP A 23 -7.19 11.52 -19.78
N TYR A 24 -6.04 11.91 -20.35
CA TYR A 24 -4.86 11.05 -20.47
C TYR A 24 -4.22 10.69 -19.12
N VAL A 25 -4.28 11.58 -18.13
CA VAL A 25 -3.76 11.35 -16.76
C VAL A 25 -4.67 10.39 -16.01
N LEU A 26 -5.97 10.62 -16.06
CA LEU A 26 -6.96 9.76 -15.42
C LEU A 26 -6.92 8.34 -15.99
N ALA A 27 -6.83 8.23 -17.32
CA ALA A 27 -6.69 6.94 -17.99
C ALA A 27 -5.42 6.20 -17.55
N GLY A 28 -4.25 6.87 -17.56
CA GLY A 28 -2.98 6.29 -17.12
C GLY A 28 -2.98 5.88 -15.64
N PHE A 29 -3.60 6.68 -14.77
CA PHE A 29 -3.75 6.37 -13.35
C PHE A 29 -4.66 5.16 -13.14
N GLY A 30 -5.81 5.09 -13.80
CA GLY A 30 -6.75 3.98 -13.67
C GLY A 30 -6.15 2.64 -14.10
N ILE A 31 -5.37 2.63 -15.19
CA ILE A 31 -4.64 1.44 -15.64
C ILE A 31 -3.61 1.02 -14.58
N SER A 32 -2.80 1.98 -14.11
CA SER A 32 -1.76 1.73 -13.10
C SER A 32 -2.35 1.18 -11.79
N GLN A 33 -3.44 1.78 -11.33
CA GLN A 33 -4.11 1.39 -10.09
C GLN A 33 -4.63 -0.04 -10.15
N LYS A 34 -5.21 -0.48 -11.28
CA LYS A 34 -5.67 -1.87 -11.44
C LYS A 34 -4.52 -2.87 -11.36
N LEU A 35 -3.37 -2.54 -11.96
CA LEU A 35 -2.20 -3.41 -11.93
C LEU A 35 -1.62 -3.52 -10.52
N VAL A 36 -1.52 -2.40 -9.83
CA VAL A 36 -1.02 -2.34 -8.45
C VAL A 36 -1.96 -3.07 -7.50
N GLN A 37 -3.28 -2.98 -7.71
CA GLN A 37 -4.27 -3.69 -6.91
C GLN A 37 -4.09 -5.22 -6.96
N ILE A 38 -3.67 -5.78 -8.09
CA ILE A 38 -3.36 -7.22 -8.21
C ILE A 38 -2.17 -7.58 -7.31
N VAL A 39 -1.13 -6.74 -7.29
CA VAL A 39 0.06 -6.93 -6.43
C VAL A 39 -0.33 -6.84 -4.96
N ASP A 40 -1.13 -5.82 -4.60
CA ASP A 40 -1.60 -5.62 -3.23
C ASP A 40 -2.45 -6.79 -2.75
N LEU A 41 -3.32 -7.35 -3.60
CA LEU A 41 -4.12 -8.54 -3.30
C LEU A 41 -3.25 -9.76 -2.99
N ILE A 42 -2.17 -9.98 -3.75
CA ILE A 42 -1.22 -11.07 -3.49
C ILE A 42 -0.50 -10.85 -2.15
N GLY A 43 -0.02 -9.63 -1.90
CA GLY A 43 0.59 -9.27 -0.62
C GLY A 43 -0.36 -9.47 0.56
N MET A 44 -1.62 -9.07 0.39
CA MET A 44 -2.69 -9.27 1.36
C MET A 44 -2.97 -10.73 1.65
N GLY A 45 -3.07 -11.57 0.61
CA GLY A 45 -3.23 -13.00 0.78
C GLY A 45 -2.11 -13.61 1.62
N LEU A 46 -0.86 -13.21 1.38
CA LEU A 46 0.31 -13.70 2.13
C LEU A 46 0.27 -13.33 3.61
N TYR A 47 0.09 -12.04 3.95
CA TYR A 47 0.10 -11.67 5.37
C TYR A 47 -1.17 -12.13 6.09
N MET A 48 -2.35 -12.11 5.46
CA MET A 48 -3.59 -12.58 6.09
C MET A 48 -3.58 -14.07 6.38
N GLY A 49 -2.97 -14.89 5.53
CA GLY A 49 -2.81 -16.33 5.80
C GLY A 49 -1.94 -16.61 7.03
N VAL A 50 -1.06 -15.68 7.42
CA VAL A 50 -0.14 -15.84 8.54
C VAL A 50 -0.71 -15.30 9.86
N ILE A 51 -1.63 -14.34 9.83
CA ILE A 51 -2.34 -13.81 11.00
C ILE A 51 -2.86 -14.92 11.95
N PRO A 52 -3.57 -15.97 11.49
CA PRO A 52 -4.06 -17.02 12.39
C PRO A 52 -2.93 -17.88 12.98
N LEU A 53 -1.86 -18.15 12.22
CA LEU A 53 -0.68 -18.86 12.71
C LEU A 53 0.00 -18.10 13.86
N ILE A 54 0.08 -16.77 13.73
CA ILE A 54 0.60 -15.88 14.77
C ILE A 54 -0.32 -15.87 16.00
N ALA A 55 -1.64 -15.82 15.79
CA ALA A 55 -2.62 -15.83 16.87
C ALA A 55 -2.54 -17.12 17.70
N VAL A 56 -2.38 -18.28 17.05
CA VAL A 56 -2.20 -19.58 17.73
C VAL A 56 -0.88 -19.61 18.51
N ALA A 57 0.23 -19.15 17.92
CA ALA A 57 1.52 -19.10 18.60
C ALA A 57 1.51 -18.16 19.83
N TYR A 58 0.80 -17.04 19.70
CA TYR A 58 0.59 -16.10 20.79
C TYR A 58 -0.29 -16.68 21.91
N GLY A 59 -1.40 -17.35 21.56
CA GLY A 59 -2.26 -18.04 22.51
C GLY A 59 -1.55 -19.16 23.29
N ALA A 60 -0.60 -19.85 22.64
CA ALA A 60 0.25 -20.87 23.26
C ALA A 60 1.42 -20.29 24.09
N ARG A 61 1.52 -18.95 24.23
CA ARG A 61 2.64 -18.23 24.87
C ARG A 61 4.03 -18.60 24.32
N ASN A 62 4.11 -19.07 23.07
CA ASN A 62 5.36 -19.49 22.45
C ASN A 62 5.97 -18.35 21.62
N GLU A 63 6.70 -17.46 22.30
CA GLU A 63 7.32 -16.29 21.67
C GLU A 63 8.37 -16.63 20.61
N LEU A 64 9.09 -17.74 20.78
CA LEU A 64 10.12 -18.18 19.85
C LEU A 64 9.49 -18.51 18.50
N ARG A 65 8.43 -19.32 18.52
CA ARG A 65 7.68 -19.70 17.32
C ARG A 65 7.00 -18.48 16.67
N MET A 66 6.49 -17.54 17.46
CA MET A 66 5.92 -16.29 16.94
C MET A 66 6.98 -15.45 16.19
N LYS A 67 8.17 -15.26 16.76
CA LYS A 67 9.26 -14.49 16.14
C LYS A 67 9.76 -15.15 14.85
N GLU A 68 9.84 -16.48 14.82
CA GLU A 68 10.18 -17.24 13.62
C GLU A 68 9.15 -17.07 12.50
N ILE A 69 7.86 -17.21 12.82
CA ILE A 69 6.77 -17.01 11.85
C ILE A 69 6.85 -15.60 11.27
N ILE A 70 6.97 -14.56 12.12
CA ILE A 70 7.06 -13.17 11.67
C ILE A 70 8.27 -12.94 10.77
N LYS A 71 9.45 -13.43 11.15
CA LYS A 71 10.67 -13.28 10.34
C LYS A 71 10.55 -13.98 8.99
N LYS A 72 10.05 -15.22 8.96
CA LYS A 72 9.86 -15.97 7.71
C LYS A 72 8.85 -15.27 6.82
N THR A 73 7.70 -14.85 7.37
CA THR A 73 6.68 -14.15 6.61
C THR A 73 7.17 -12.82 6.07
N ALA A 74 7.90 -12.02 6.85
CA ALA A 74 8.48 -10.78 6.35
C ALA A 74 9.46 -11.02 5.19
N LEU A 75 10.27 -12.08 5.27
CA LEU A 75 11.21 -12.45 4.20
C LEU A 75 10.47 -12.92 2.94
N TYR A 76 9.50 -13.81 3.07
CA TYR A 76 8.69 -14.28 1.94
C TYR A 76 7.89 -13.14 1.30
N LEU A 77 7.29 -12.27 2.11
CA LEU A 77 6.54 -11.11 1.64
C LEU A 77 7.45 -10.15 0.86
N ALA A 78 8.63 -9.83 1.41
CA ALA A 78 9.60 -8.97 0.74
C ALA A 78 10.09 -9.60 -0.58
N LEU A 79 10.35 -10.91 -0.59
CA LEU A 79 10.80 -11.63 -1.79
C LEU A 79 9.74 -11.63 -2.89
N VAL A 80 8.49 -11.99 -2.55
CA VAL A 80 7.39 -12.05 -3.52
C VAL A 80 7.09 -10.67 -4.09
N ILE A 81 7.01 -9.63 -3.25
CA ILE A 81 6.70 -8.28 -3.73
C ILE A 81 7.86 -7.70 -4.54
N THR A 82 9.11 -7.96 -4.16
CA THR A 82 10.27 -7.53 -4.95
C THR A 82 10.31 -8.23 -6.31
N CYS A 83 9.96 -9.52 -6.36
CA CYS A 83 9.86 -10.27 -7.60
C CYS A 83 8.75 -9.69 -8.52
N LEU A 84 7.56 -9.46 -7.96
CA LEU A 84 6.44 -8.82 -8.68
C LEU A 84 6.80 -7.41 -9.15
N PHE A 85 7.49 -6.63 -8.32
CA PHE A 85 8.00 -5.31 -8.68
C PHE A 85 8.93 -5.38 -9.90
N ALA A 86 9.91 -6.30 -9.90
CA ALA A 86 10.85 -6.46 -10.99
C ALA A 86 10.16 -6.89 -12.30
N ILE A 87 9.21 -7.81 -12.21
CA ILE A 87 8.41 -8.27 -13.36
C ILE A 87 7.60 -7.11 -13.94
N LEU A 88 6.86 -6.39 -13.10
CA LEU A 88 6.01 -5.28 -13.55
C LEU A 88 6.82 -4.08 -14.01
N PHE A 89 7.99 -3.82 -13.43
CA PHE A 89 8.88 -2.77 -13.88
C PHE A 89 9.43 -3.06 -15.28
N THR A 90 9.79 -4.31 -15.55
CA THR A 90 10.27 -4.75 -16.88
C THR A 90 9.14 -4.76 -17.90
N CYS A 91 7.95 -5.25 -17.52
CA CYS A 91 6.79 -5.34 -18.39
C CYS A 91 5.95 -4.05 -18.47
N ARG A 92 6.32 -2.96 -17.78
CA ARG A 92 5.48 -1.75 -17.65
C ARG A 92 5.06 -1.18 -19.00
N ASN A 93 6.00 -1.12 -19.95
CA ASN A 93 5.71 -0.56 -21.27
C ASN A 93 4.76 -1.46 -22.04
N PHE A 94 4.94 -2.78 -22.01
CA PHE A 94 4.09 -3.73 -22.71
C PHE A 94 2.66 -3.75 -22.14
N ILE A 95 2.54 -3.77 -20.81
CA ILE A 95 1.26 -3.79 -20.13
C ILE A 95 0.50 -2.50 -20.42
N VAL A 96 1.12 -1.33 -20.28
CA VAL A 96 0.43 -0.05 -20.52
C VAL A 96 0.08 0.11 -22.00
N HIS A 97 0.90 -0.40 -22.92
CA HIS A 97 0.62 -0.40 -24.36
C HIS A 97 -0.56 -1.31 -24.75
N CYS A 98 -0.83 -2.37 -23.98
CA CYS A 98 -2.05 -3.19 -24.15
C CYS A 98 -3.34 -2.44 -23.79
N PHE A 99 -3.27 -1.41 -22.94
CA PHE A 99 -4.44 -0.65 -22.50
C PHE A 99 -4.65 0.67 -23.26
N SER A 100 -3.59 1.27 -23.81
CA SER A 100 -3.70 2.49 -24.60
C SER A 100 -2.59 2.59 -25.64
N ASN A 101 -2.91 3.12 -26.83
CA ASN A 101 -1.95 3.40 -27.90
C ASN A 101 -1.40 4.83 -27.86
N ASP A 102 -1.87 5.66 -26.93
CA ASP A 102 -1.43 7.04 -26.80
C ASP A 102 -0.09 7.13 -26.04
N SER A 103 0.95 7.67 -26.68
CA SER A 103 2.30 7.75 -26.13
C SER A 103 2.39 8.57 -24.85
N ASP A 104 1.54 9.59 -24.69
CA ASP A 104 1.52 10.42 -23.48
C ASP A 104 0.90 9.66 -22.30
N VAL A 105 -0.15 8.86 -22.55
CA VAL A 105 -0.75 7.97 -21.56
C VAL A 105 0.22 6.89 -21.13
N ILE A 106 0.99 6.32 -22.07
CA ILE A 106 1.99 5.28 -21.77
C ILE A 106 3.09 5.82 -20.86
N ARG A 107 3.63 7.00 -21.19
CA ARG A 107 4.71 7.62 -20.43
C ARG A 107 4.30 7.97 -19.00
N ILE A 108 3.12 8.58 -18.86
CA ILE A 108 2.57 8.96 -17.55
C ILE A 108 2.14 7.72 -16.75
N GLY A 109 1.46 6.76 -17.38
CA GLY A 109 1.07 5.50 -16.74
C GLY A 109 2.26 4.70 -16.21
N ALA A 110 3.34 4.57 -17.00
CA ALA A 110 4.55 3.88 -16.56
C ALA A 110 5.21 4.55 -15.33
N TYR A 111 5.17 5.89 -15.27
CA TYR A 111 5.66 6.65 -14.11
C TYR A 111 4.78 6.41 -12.88
N ILE A 112 3.46 6.55 -13.02
CA ILE A 112 2.48 6.34 -11.94
C ILE A 112 2.60 4.91 -11.38
N LEU A 113 2.67 3.92 -12.27
CA LEU A 113 2.82 2.51 -11.92
C LEU A 113 4.08 2.30 -11.07
N THR A 114 5.22 2.88 -11.47
CA THR A 114 6.48 2.72 -10.74
C THR A 114 6.37 3.28 -9.30
N VAL A 115 5.74 4.45 -9.14
CA VAL A 115 5.58 5.07 -7.81
C VAL A 115 4.59 4.28 -6.95
N GLN A 116 3.46 3.84 -7.52
CA GLN A 116 2.49 3.04 -6.79
C GLN A 116 3.03 1.67 -6.38
N LEU A 117 3.81 1.01 -7.24
CA LEU A 117 4.47 -0.25 -6.89
C LEU A 117 5.46 -0.08 -5.73
N CYS A 118 6.17 1.05 -5.66
CA CYS A 118 6.99 1.38 -4.51
C CYS A 118 6.14 1.57 -3.24
N SER A 119 4.98 2.22 -3.36
CA SER A 119 4.01 2.39 -2.27
C SER A 119 3.49 1.05 -1.75
N SER A 120 3.17 0.11 -2.64
CA SER A 120 2.69 -1.23 -2.29
C SER A 120 3.68 -2.03 -1.45
N PHE A 121 4.98 -1.84 -1.68
CA PHE A 121 6.01 -2.48 -0.87
C PHE A 121 5.92 -2.04 0.61
N PHE A 122 5.79 -0.73 0.85
CA PHE A 122 5.58 -0.20 2.20
C PHE A 122 4.21 -0.62 2.77
N ALA A 123 3.17 -0.61 1.94
CA ALA A 123 1.82 -0.99 2.32
C ALA A 123 1.73 -2.43 2.83
N ALA A 124 2.42 -3.36 2.17
CA ALA A 124 2.44 -4.76 2.58
C ALA A 124 3.17 -4.96 3.92
N GLY A 125 4.27 -4.24 4.14
CA GLY A 125 4.98 -4.26 5.43
C GLY A 125 4.11 -3.70 6.57
N ALA A 126 3.45 -2.55 6.33
CA ALA A 126 2.51 -1.97 7.28
C ALA A 126 1.31 -2.89 7.52
N GLY A 127 0.81 -3.57 6.48
CA GLY A 127 -0.26 -4.57 6.57
C GLY A 127 0.12 -5.75 7.45
N LEU A 128 1.32 -6.31 7.27
CA LEU A 128 1.84 -7.39 8.11
C LEU A 128 1.94 -6.97 9.58
N LEU A 129 2.49 -5.78 9.86
CA LEU A 129 2.58 -5.24 11.23
C LEU A 129 1.19 -5.06 11.86
N THR A 130 0.25 -4.47 11.12
CA THR A 130 -1.14 -4.32 11.57
C THR A 130 -1.76 -5.68 11.87
N GLY A 131 -1.55 -6.66 10.99
CA GLY A 131 -2.02 -8.04 11.17
C GLY A 131 -1.44 -8.69 12.42
N ILE A 132 -0.14 -8.51 12.70
CA ILE A 132 0.50 -9.00 13.93
C ILE A 132 -0.17 -8.41 15.18
N PHE A 133 -0.45 -7.10 15.19
CA PHE A 133 -1.14 -6.45 16.31
C PHE A 133 -2.56 -6.98 16.49
N GLN A 134 -3.29 -7.18 15.39
CA GLN A 134 -4.63 -7.79 15.42
C GLN A 134 -4.59 -9.23 15.96
N SER A 135 -3.61 -10.05 15.53
CA SER A 135 -3.43 -11.43 16.03
C SER A 135 -3.14 -11.51 17.53
N LYS A 136 -2.48 -10.50 18.11
CA LYS A 136 -2.19 -10.44 19.54
C LYS A 136 -3.39 -10.01 20.40
N GLY A 137 -4.53 -9.70 19.77
CA GLY A 137 -5.70 -9.13 20.45
C GLY A 137 -5.52 -7.65 20.80
N GLU A 138 -4.46 -7.00 20.30
CA GLU A 138 -4.23 -5.58 20.53
C GLU A 138 -4.93 -4.75 19.46
N GLY A 139 -6.25 -4.57 19.60
CA GLY A 139 -7.04 -3.76 18.68
C GLY A 139 -6.64 -2.29 18.67
N THR A 140 -6.15 -1.75 19.80
CA THR A 140 -5.75 -0.34 19.91
C THR A 140 -4.62 0.07 18.95
N PRO A 141 -3.47 -0.62 18.87
CA PRO A 141 -2.43 -0.29 17.89
C PRO A 141 -2.83 -0.53 16.43
N ALA A 142 -3.66 -1.54 16.16
CA ALA A 142 -4.17 -1.78 14.81
C ALA A 142 -5.08 -0.64 14.33
N VAL A 143 -5.93 -0.13 15.23
CA VAL A 143 -6.78 1.03 14.98
C VAL A 143 -5.94 2.29 14.83
N VAL A 144 -4.94 2.53 15.68
CA VAL A 144 -4.02 3.68 15.55
C VAL A 144 -3.29 3.67 14.20
N MET A 145 -2.80 2.51 13.75
CA MET A 145 -2.18 2.34 12.44
C MET A 145 -3.14 2.65 11.29
N SER A 146 -4.38 2.16 11.38
CA SER A 146 -5.41 2.39 10.35
C SER A 146 -5.86 3.84 10.30
N VAL A 147 -6.01 4.48 11.46
CA VAL A 147 -6.36 5.89 11.59
C VAL A 147 -5.21 6.78 11.11
N MET A 148 -3.96 6.49 11.48
CA MET A 148 -2.79 7.23 10.97
C MET A 148 -2.71 7.15 9.45
N ARG A 149 -2.96 5.97 8.86
CA ARG A 149 -2.96 5.79 7.40
C ARG A 149 -4.01 6.67 6.71
N GLY A 150 -5.24 6.69 7.21
CA GLY A 150 -6.30 7.54 6.64
C GLY A 150 -6.11 9.04 6.92
N LEU A 151 -5.70 9.38 8.13
CA LEU A 151 -5.59 10.76 8.61
C LEU A 151 -4.33 11.46 8.08
N MET A 152 -3.26 10.72 7.74
CA MET A 152 -2.10 11.27 7.03
C MET A 152 -2.28 11.36 5.52
N LEU A 153 -3.14 10.52 4.92
CA LEU A 153 -3.42 10.57 3.49
C LEU A 153 -4.00 11.93 3.09
N ILE A 154 -4.91 12.48 3.91
CA ILE A 154 -5.61 13.75 3.67
C ILE A 154 -4.64 14.95 3.60
N PRO A 155 -3.81 15.25 4.62
CA PRO A 155 -2.84 16.34 4.56
C PRO A 155 -1.72 16.06 3.55
N ALA A 156 -1.32 14.80 3.34
CA ALA A 156 -0.33 14.46 2.32
C ALA A 156 -0.83 14.78 0.91
N ILE A 157 -2.11 14.53 0.60
CA ILE A 157 -2.74 14.90 -0.67
C ILE A 157 -2.82 16.43 -0.81
N ILE A 158 -3.19 17.14 0.25
CA ILE A 158 -3.30 18.61 0.24
C ILE A 158 -1.93 19.26 0.00
N PHE A 159 -0.89 18.83 0.74
CA PHE A 159 0.48 19.32 0.55
C PHE A 159 1.08 18.89 -0.80
N GLY A 160 0.85 17.65 -1.22
CA GLY A 160 1.32 17.12 -2.51
C GLY A 160 0.72 17.88 -3.70
N ASN A 161 -0.59 18.16 -3.65
CA ASN A 161 -1.27 18.96 -4.67
C ASN A 161 -0.71 20.40 -4.73
N TYR A 162 -0.38 20.98 -3.58
CA TYR A 162 0.17 22.35 -3.50
C TYR A 162 1.61 22.47 -4.02
N LEU A 163 2.47 21.47 -3.77
CA LEU A 163 3.88 21.52 -4.18
C LEU A 163 4.16 20.97 -5.60
N PHE A 164 3.47 19.91 -6.04
CA PHE A 164 3.84 19.18 -7.27
C PHE A 164 2.67 18.77 -8.17
N LYS A 165 1.46 19.31 -7.96
CA LYS A 165 0.24 19.00 -8.74
C LYS A 165 0.04 17.47 -8.85
N MET A 166 0.15 16.89 -10.04
CA MET A 166 -0.09 15.47 -10.33
C MET A 166 0.90 14.53 -9.62
N ASN A 167 2.22 14.82 -9.70
CA ASN A 167 3.25 13.97 -9.09
C ASN A 167 3.16 13.99 -7.57
N GLY A 168 2.77 15.14 -7.00
CA GLY A 168 2.63 15.28 -5.55
C GLY A 168 1.53 14.39 -5.01
N VAL A 169 0.37 14.32 -5.68
CA VAL A 169 -0.75 13.44 -5.29
C VAL A 169 -0.39 11.96 -5.34
N ILE A 170 0.41 11.54 -6.33
CA ILE A 170 0.88 10.15 -6.45
C ILE A 170 1.94 9.84 -5.37
N PHE A 171 2.82 10.79 -5.08
CA PHE A 171 3.79 10.67 -3.98
C PHE A 171 3.13 10.69 -2.60
N SER A 172 1.99 11.36 -2.43
CA SER A 172 1.24 11.37 -1.17
C SER A 172 0.89 9.97 -0.71
N LEU A 173 0.57 9.06 -1.64
CA LEU A 173 0.30 7.66 -1.33
C LEU A 173 1.54 6.98 -0.75
N LEU A 174 2.68 7.09 -1.44
CA LEU A 174 3.96 6.55 -1.00
C LEU A 174 4.36 7.10 0.38
N VAL A 175 4.21 8.41 0.59
CA VAL A 175 4.54 9.08 1.84
C VAL A 175 3.64 8.62 2.98
N ALA A 176 2.33 8.51 2.75
CA ALA A 176 1.39 8.01 3.75
C ALA A 176 1.70 6.55 4.15
N GLU A 177 2.03 5.69 3.18
CA GLU A 177 2.44 4.31 3.44
C GLU A 177 3.77 4.23 4.19
N ALA A 178 4.76 5.02 3.78
CA ALA A 178 6.06 5.06 4.42
C ALA A 178 5.94 5.50 5.89
N ILE A 179 5.16 6.55 6.18
CA ILE A 179 4.97 7.01 7.56
C ILE A 179 4.14 6.00 8.37
N SER A 180 3.15 5.34 7.77
CA SER A 180 2.40 4.26 8.42
C SER A 180 3.32 3.09 8.80
N CYS A 181 4.23 2.71 7.90
CA CYS A 181 5.24 1.69 8.17
C CYS A 181 6.19 2.11 9.30
N ILE A 182 6.69 3.35 9.29
CA ILE A 182 7.54 3.90 10.35
C ILE A 182 6.82 3.89 11.70
N THR A 183 5.55 4.33 11.72
CA THR A 183 4.71 4.33 12.93
C THR A 183 4.55 2.91 13.47
N GLY A 184 4.33 1.93 12.58
CA GLY A 184 4.28 0.52 12.96
C GLY A 184 5.57 -0.02 13.57
N ILE A 185 6.73 0.38 13.02
CA ILE A 185 8.04 -0.01 13.56
C ILE A 185 8.28 0.63 14.94
N VAL A 186 7.97 1.92 15.08
CA VAL A 186 8.08 2.65 16.36
C VAL A 186 7.22 1.98 17.41
N LEU A 187 5.97 1.67 17.08
CA LEU A 187 5.02 1.07 18.01
C LEU A 187 5.39 -0.38 18.36
N TYR A 188 5.96 -1.13 17.41
CA TYR A 188 6.51 -2.46 17.66
C TYR A 188 7.75 -2.42 18.58
N LYS A 189 8.60 -1.39 18.47
CA LYS A 189 9.75 -1.19 19.37
C LYS A 189 9.33 -0.71 20.76
N LEU A 190 8.30 0.11 20.87
CA LEU A 190 7.86 0.69 22.14
C LEU A 190 7.16 -0.31 23.07
N LYS A 191 6.65 -1.42 22.51
CA LYS A 191 5.97 -2.51 23.23
C LYS A 191 6.80 -3.78 23.40
N LYS A 192 8.08 -3.75 23.05
CA LYS A 192 9.03 -4.84 23.30
C LYS A 192 9.69 -4.64 24.65
#